data_AF-A0A2V7VWW0-F1
#
_entry.id   AF-A0A2V7VWW0-F1
#
_cell.length_a   1.000
_cell.length_b   1.000
_cell.length_c   1.000
_cell.angle_alpha   90.00
_cell.angle_beta   90.00
_cell.angle_gamma   90.00
#
_symmetry.space_group_name_H-M   'P 1'
#
loop_
_entity.id
_entity.type
_entity.pdbx_description
1 polymer ?
#
loop_
_entity_poly.entity_id
_entity_poly.type
_entity_poly.pdbx_seq_one_letter_code
_entity_poly.pdbx_strand_id
1 'polypeptide(L)'
;MNFDDGSAMTLNHGHTPADPPWMNQSGPTPPPPRPAVSVAGKYMDRFGTVFNVSGALTLTAWAQAITSPDPAIYPVSNVWFPHGWTFEMCDTVLPDRLRALRFEPISEDASAMFFANTAQYVESPVKIFTGDEQIGTGYSEAVSYANATATTAALAGLPPDVVPTLGPIPPSADLKLLSEVFVVANKEALDRTMACASLPPAPRDCSCP
;
A
#
# COMPACT_ATOMS: atom_id res chain seq x y z
N MET A 1 -5.40 1.69 -11.76
CA MET A 1 -6.41 0.84 -12.45
C MET A 1 -7.02 1.62 -13.60
N ASN A 2 -7.34 0.91 -14.68
CA ASN A 2 -7.97 1.46 -15.89
C ASN A 2 -9.28 0.73 -16.14
N PHE A 3 -10.33 1.47 -16.51
CA PHE A 3 -11.66 0.96 -16.78
C PHE A 3 -11.96 0.97 -18.29
N ASP A 4 -12.86 0.09 -18.70
CA ASP A 4 -13.20 -0.09 -20.13
C ASP A 4 -13.91 1.11 -20.76
N ASP A 5 -14.43 2.04 -19.96
CA ASP A 5 -15.03 3.30 -20.43
C ASP A 5 -14.00 4.43 -20.66
N GLY A 6 -12.71 4.15 -20.50
CA GLY A 6 -11.63 5.10 -20.63
C GLY A 6 -11.37 5.95 -19.39
N SER A 7 -12.08 5.71 -18.29
CA SER A 7 -11.74 6.30 -16.99
C SER A 7 -10.64 5.51 -16.26
N ALA A 8 -10.02 6.12 -15.26
CA ALA A 8 -8.96 5.51 -14.46
C ALA A 8 -9.06 5.90 -13.00
N MET A 9 -8.49 5.09 -12.11
CA MET A 9 -8.45 5.40 -10.68
C MET A 9 -7.15 4.89 -10.04
N THR A 10 -6.72 5.56 -8.98
CA THR A 10 -5.67 5.10 -8.07
C THR A 10 -6.21 5.19 -6.66
N LEU A 11 -5.86 4.21 -5.82
CA LEU A 11 -6.24 4.16 -4.41
C LEU A 11 -5.01 3.73 -3.60
N ASN A 12 -4.87 4.27 -2.40
CA ASN A 12 -3.81 3.90 -1.48
C ASN A 12 -4.33 3.85 -0.04
N HIS A 13 -3.70 2.97 0.74
CA HIS A 13 -3.82 2.90 2.19
C HIS A 13 -2.41 2.90 2.78
N GLY A 14 -2.11 3.83 3.67
CA GLY A 14 -0.85 3.86 4.41
C GLY A 14 -0.95 3.01 5.67
N HIS A 15 0.15 2.33 6.02
CA HIS A 15 0.17 1.52 7.23
C HIS A 15 -0.12 2.33 8.50
N THR A 16 -0.82 1.69 9.43
CA THR A 16 -1.17 2.27 10.72
C THR A 16 -0.54 1.49 11.87
N PRO A 17 -0.47 2.07 13.09
CA PRO A 17 -0.03 1.34 14.28
C PRO A 17 -0.87 0.10 14.62
N ALA A 18 -2.07 -0.05 14.03
CA ALA A 18 -2.92 -1.22 14.21
C ALA A 18 -2.55 -2.40 13.29
N ASP A 19 -1.70 -2.18 12.28
CA ASP A 19 -1.36 -3.18 11.25
C ASP A 19 -0.38 -4.29 11.64
N PRO A 20 0.50 -4.16 12.66
CA PRO A 20 1.48 -5.21 13.01
C PRO A 20 0.94 -6.65 13.11
N PRO A 21 -0.30 -6.93 13.56
CA PRO A 21 -0.84 -8.29 13.58
C PRO A 21 -0.92 -9.00 12.22
N TRP A 22 -0.93 -8.26 11.11
CA TRP A 22 -0.97 -8.81 9.75
C TRP A 22 0.38 -8.78 9.03
N MET A 23 1.41 -8.21 9.65
CA MET A 23 2.74 -8.09 9.07
C MET A 23 3.62 -9.27 9.48
N ASN A 24 4.58 -9.63 8.63
CA ASN A 24 5.59 -10.66 8.89
C ASN A 24 4.99 -12.03 9.22
N GLN A 25 3.78 -12.31 8.74
CA GLN A 25 3.10 -13.57 9.00
C GLN A 25 3.63 -14.62 8.04
N SER A 26 4.36 -15.61 8.55
CA SER A 26 4.92 -16.72 7.77
C SER A 26 4.51 -18.10 8.27
N GLY A 27 3.43 -18.15 9.08
CA GLY A 27 2.90 -19.38 9.63
C GLY A 27 2.26 -20.30 8.58
N PRO A 28 1.89 -21.54 8.95
CA PRO A 28 1.29 -22.51 8.03
C PRO A 28 -0.14 -22.13 7.61
N THR A 29 -0.78 -21.18 8.29
CA THR A 29 -2.12 -20.69 7.98
C THR A 29 -2.08 -19.20 7.65
N PRO A 30 -2.99 -18.71 6.78
CA PRO A 30 -3.05 -17.30 6.45
C PRO A 30 -3.39 -16.43 7.68
N PRO A 31 -3.06 -15.13 7.63
CA PRO A 31 -3.47 -14.17 8.65
C PRO A 31 -4.98 -14.14 8.84
N PRO A 32 -5.47 -13.75 10.03
CA PRO A 32 -6.90 -13.58 10.27
C PRO A 32 -7.49 -12.50 9.34
N PRO A 33 -8.81 -12.51 9.13
CA PRO A 33 -9.49 -11.42 8.44
C PRO A 33 -9.15 -10.06 9.06
N ARG A 34 -8.95 -9.05 8.21
CA ARG A 34 -8.67 -7.68 8.62
C ARG A 34 -9.97 -6.85 8.57
N PRO A 35 -10.25 -6.01 9.56
CA PRO A 35 -11.31 -5.00 9.45
C PRO A 35 -11.10 -4.11 8.23
N ALA A 36 -12.19 -3.54 7.70
CA ALA A 36 -12.10 -2.58 6.61
C ALA A 36 -11.26 -1.37 7.03
N VAL A 37 -10.41 -0.88 6.12
CA VAL A 37 -9.53 0.27 6.35
C VAL A 37 -9.79 1.38 5.36
N SER A 38 -9.57 2.63 5.78
CA SER A 38 -9.77 3.78 4.89
C SER A 38 -8.76 3.78 3.73
N VAL A 39 -9.26 4.08 2.55
CA VAL A 39 -8.47 4.36 1.35
C VAL A 39 -8.76 5.77 0.84
N ALA A 40 -7.77 6.38 0.23
CA ALA A 40 -7.90 7.63 -0.50
C ALA A 40 -7.24 7.51 -1.86
N GLY A 41 -7.57 8.40 -2.79
CA GLY A 41 -7.01 8.33 -4.12
C GLY A 41 -7.55 9.36 -5.10
N LYS A 42 -7.36 9.06 -6.38
CA LYS A 42 -7.77 9.91 -7.50
C LYS A 42 -8.61 9.11 -8.48
N TYR A 43 -9.68 9.71 -8.98
CA TYR A 43 -10.46 9.23 -10.11
C TYR A 43 -10.26 10.20 -11.28
N MET A 44 -9.96 9.68 -12.46
CA MET A 44 -9.91 10.44 -13.70
C MET A 44 -11.06 9.96 -14.58
N ASP A 45 -11.97 10.87 -14.94
CA ASP A 45 -13.06 10.53 -15.86
C ASP A 45 -12.54 10.30 -17.30
N ARG A 46 -13.43 9.83 -18.18
CA ARG A 46 -13.10 9.58 -19.60
C ARG A 46 -12.66 10.82 -20.39
N PHE A 47 -12.82 12.01 -19.83
CA PHE A 47 -12.44 13.29 -20.43
C PHE A 47 -11.13 13.82 -19.84
N GLY A 48 -10.50 13.09 -18.91
CA GLY A 48 -9.26 13.49 -18.25
C GLY A 48 -9.46 14.39 -17.03
N THR A 49 -10.69 14.64 -16.60
CA THR A 49 -10.96 15.44 -15.39
C THR A 49 -10.64 14.61 -14.16
N VAL A 50 -9.84 15.18 -13.24
CA VAL A 50 -9.36 14.47 -12.05
C VAL A 50 -10.12 14.92 -10.80
N PHE A 51 -10.59 13.95 -10.04
CA PHE A 51 -11.31 14.11 -8.78
C PHE A 51 -10.59 13.38 -7.66
N ASN A 52 -10.69 13.91 -6.45
CA ASN A 52 -10.30 13.16 -5.27
C ASN A 52 -11.42 12.18 -4.91
N VAL A 53 -11.04 10.99 -4.46
CA VAL A 53 -11.98 9.96 -4.01
C VAL A 53 -11.46 9.24 -2.76
N SER A 54 -12.37 8.63 -2.03
CA SER A 54 -12.14 7.92 -0.78
C SER A 54 -13.16 6.81 -0.57
N GLY A 55 -12.81 5.89 0.33
CA GLY A 55 -13.64 4.74 0.63
C GLY A 55 -13.03 3.85 1.69
N ALA A 56 -13.48 2.61 1.70
CA ALA A 56 -12.95 1.54 2.52
C ALA A 56 -12.42 0.39 1.67
N LEU A 57 -11.35 -0.25 2.13
CA LEU A 57 -10.75 -1.46 1.58
C LEU A 57 -10.91 -2.60 2.56
N THR A 58 -11.34 -3.77 2.07
CA THR A 58 -11.30 -5.03 2.81
C THR A 58 -10.41 -6.03 2.07
N LEU A 59 -9.53 -6.70 2.80
CA LEU A 59 -8.73 -7.80 2.27
C LEU A 59 -9.56 -9.09 2.34
N THR A 60 -9.73 -9.76 1.21
CA THR A 60 -10.59 -10.96 1.11
C THR A 60 -9.81 -12.25 0.99
N ALA A 61 -8.55 -12.19 0.57
CA ALA A 61 -7.70 -13.36 0.38
C ALA A 61 -6.23 -13.04 0.69
N TRP A 62 -5.47 -14.11 0.92
CA TRP A 62 -4.03 -14.09 1.15
C TRP A 62 -3.36 -15.15 0.28
N ALA A 63 -2.17 -14.85 -0.22
CA ALA A 63 -1.31 -15.80 -0.90
C ALA A 63 0.08 -15.79 -0.26
N GLN A 64 0.71 -16.95 -0.20
CA GLN A 64 2.01 -17.12 0.42
C GLN A 64 3.12 -17.00 -0.62
N ALA A 65 4.18 -16.25 -0.30
CA ALA A 65 5.38 -16.15 -1.13
C ALA A 65 6.23 -17.43 -0.99
N ILE A 66 5.87 -18.47 -1.75
CA ILE A 66 6.50 -19.80 -1.74
C ILE A 66 7.59 -19.98 -2.82
N THR A 67 7.76 -19.01 -3.71
CA THR A 67 8.78 -19.01 -4.77
C THR A 67 9.71 -17.80 -4.62
N SER A 68 10.88 -17.89 -5.25
CA SER A 68 11.85 -16.80 -5.36
C SER A 68 12.59 -16.91 -6.70
N PRO A 69 12.93 -15.79 -7.37
CA PRO A 69 13.65 -15.81 -8.65
C PRO A 69 15.05 -16.42 -8.53
N ASP A 70 15.72 -16.23 -7.40
CA ASP A 70 16.99 -16.87 -7.07
C ASP A 70 17.00 -17.19 -5.57
N PRO A 71 16.59 -18.41 -5.16
CA PRO A 71 16.52 -18.79 -3.76
C PRO A 71 17.86 -18.76 -3.01
N ALA A 72 18.99 -18.77 -3.71
CA ALA A 72 20.32 -18.70 -3.09
C ALA A 72 20.67 -17.27 -2.66
N ILE A 73 20.20 -16.27 -3.43
CA ILE A 73 20.40 -14.84 -3.15
C ILE A 73 19.24 -14.28 -2.32
N TYR A 74 18.01 -14.67 -2.66
CA TYR A 74 16.77 -14.23 -2.04
C TYR A 74 16.01 -15.44 -1.50
N PRO A 75 16.20 -15.82 -0.23
CA PRO A 75 15.50 -16.97 0.34
C PRO A 75 13.98 -16.82 0.25
N VAL A 76 13.28 -17.96 0.06
CA VAL A 76 11.81 -18.01 0.11
C VAL A 76 11.35 -17.58 1.51
N SER A 77 10.57 -16.49 1.57
CA SER A 77 10.18 -15.89 2.84
C SER A 77 8.99 -16.60 3.50
N ASN A 78 8.16 -17.30 2.72
CA ASN A 78 6.90 -17.89 3.16
C ASN A 78 5.95 -16.86 3.80
N VAL A 79 6.14 -15.56 3.54
CA VAL A 79 5.28 -14.51 4.06
C VAL A 79 3.95 -14.51 3.31
N TRP A 80 2.86 -14.32 4.05
CA TRP A 80 1.53 -14.11 3.50
C TRP A 80 1.34 -12.65 3.08
N PHE A 81 0.94 -12.46 1.83
CA PHE A 81 0.62 -11.15 1.26
C PHE A 81 -0.87 -11.07 0.91
N PRO A 82 -1.47 -9.86 0.93
CA PRO A 82 -2.82 -9.67 0.43
C PRO A 82 -2.94 -10.14 -1.03
N HIS A 83 -4.00 -10.87 -1.34
CA HIS A 83 -4.22 -11.48 -2.66
C HIS A 83 -5.69 -11.42 -3.10
N GLY A 84 -6.43 -10.44 -2.58
CA GLY A 84 -7.83 -10.24 -2.88
C GLY A 84 -8.33 -9.00 -2.15
N TRP A 85 -9.05 -8.13 -2.85
CA TRP A 85 -9.46 -6.83 -2.35
C TRP A 85 -10.88 -6.52 -2.75
N THR A 86 -11.65 -5.94 -1.82
CA THR A 86 -12.92 -5.28 -2.13
C THR A 86 -12.89 -3.84 -1.65
N PHE A 87 -13.49 -2.95 -2.43
CA PHE A 87 -13.55 -1.52 -2.16
C PHE A 87 -14.99 -1.04 -2.14
N GLU A 88 -15.29 -0.19 -1.16
CA GLU A 88 -16.55 0.54 -1.04
C GLU A 88 -16.24 2.03 -1.06
N MET A 89 -16.66 2.72 -2.12
CA MET A 89 -16.36 4.14 -2.34
C MET A 89 -17.55 5.01 -1.95
N CYS A 90 -17.26 6.16 -1.31
CA CYS A 90 -18.31 7.02 -0.76
C CYS A 90 -18.65 8.21 -1.66
N ASP A 91 -17.77 8.57 -2.58
CA ASP A 91 -17.88 9.83 -3.32
C ASP A 91 -18.90 9.76 -4.47
N THR A 92 -19.80 10.75 -4.51
CA THR A 92 -20.88 10.83 -5.51
C THR A 92 -20.40 11.17 -6.91
N VAL A 93 -19.18 11.71 -7.03
CA VAL A 93 -18.52 11.96 -8.32
C VAL A 93 -18.23 10.68 -9.09
N LEU A 94 -18.13 9.54 -8.38
CA LEU A 94 -18.00 8.23 -9.00
C LEU A 94 -19.36 7.79 -9.56
N PRO A 95 -19.39 7.27 -10.80
CA PRO A 95 -20.53 6.50 -11.29
C PRO A 95 -20.87 5.36 -10.32
N ASP A 96 -22.17 5.04 -10.17
CA ASP A 96 -22.62 4.03 -9.19
C ASP A 96 -21.90 2.68 -9.36
N ARG A 97 -21.64 2.26 -10.61
CA ARG A 97 -20.91 1.03 -10.94
C ARG A 97 -19.45 0.99 -10.45
N LEU A 98 -18.87 2.13 -10.09
CA LEU A 98 -17.50 2.23 -9.57
C LEU A 98 -17.45 2.39 -8.04
N ARG A 99 -18.61 2.35 -7.36
CA ARG A 99 -18.66 2.49 -5.90
C ARG A 99 -18.48 1.20 -5.13
N ALA A 100 -18.61 0.05 -5.79
CA ALA A 100 -18.33 -1.25 -5.22
C ALA A 100 -17.45 -2.03 -6.19
N LEU A 101 -16.18 -2.22 -5.83
CA LEU A 101 -15.20 -2.87 -6.69
C LEU A 101 -14.64 -4.13 -6.02
N ARG A 102 -14.45 -5.19 -6.80
CA ARG A 102 -13.72 -6.40 -6.39
C ARG A 102 -12.53 -6.59 -7.31
N PHE A 103 -11.35 -6.79 -6.71
CA PHE A 103 -10.12 -7.04 -7.45
C PHE A 103 -9.72 -8.49 -7.25
N GLU A 104 -9.49 -9.16 -8.37
CA GLU A 104 -8.98 -10.53 -8.40
C GLU A 104 -7.62 -10.55 -9.07
N PRO A 105 -6.56 -11.02 -8.38
CA PRO A 105 -5.29 -11.31 -9.03
C PRO A 105 -5.46 -12.26 -10.21
N ILE A 106 -4.66 -12.03 -11.26
CA ILE A 106 -4.61 -12.94 -12.41
C ILE A 106 -3.83 -14.22 -12.09
N SER A 107 -2.86 -14.15 -11.18
CA SER A 107 -2.04 -15.28 -10.74
C SER A 107 -2.59 -15.88 -9.44
N GLU A 108 -2.40 -17.19 -9.25
CA GLU A 108 -2.67 -17.84 -7.96
C GLU A 108 -1.55 -17.56 -6.93
N ASP A 109 -0.33 -17.34 -7.41
CA ASP A 109 0.81 -17.00 -6.57
C ASP A 109 0.74 -15.54 -6.11
N ALA A 110 1.32 -15.24 -4.95
CA ALA A 110 1.37 -13.89 -4.39
C ALA A 110 1.99 -12.83 -5.33
N SER A 111 2.71 -13.23 -6.38
CA SER A 111 3.46 -12.32 -7.26
C SER A 111 4.45 -11.45 -6.48
N ALA A 112 5.08 -12.06 -5.47
CA ALA A 112 6.06 -11.42 -4.62
C ALA A 112 7.40 -11.28 -5.36
N MET A 113 7.97 -10.09 -5.33
CA MET A 113 9.24 -9.73 -5.96
C MET A 113 10.17 -9.06 -4.95
N PHE A 114 11.44 -8.92 -5.33
CA PHE A 114 12.44 -8.19 -4.55
C PHE A 114 12.84 -6.91 -5.27
N PHE A 115 12.81 -5.79 -4.55
CA PHE A 115 13.29 -4.50 -5.06
C PHE A 115 14.81 -4.41 -4.89
N ALA A 116 15.46 -3.44 -5.55
CA ALA A 116 16.92 -3.29 -5.54
C ALA A 116 17.52 -3.14 -4.12
N ASN A 117 16.75 -2.62 -3.17
CA ASN A 117 17.14 -2.52 -1.76
C ASN A 117 16.75 -3.74 -0.93
N THR A 118 16.41 -4.87 -1.57
CA THR A 118 16.01 -6.16 -0.98
C THR A 118 14.62 -6.20 -0.35
N ALA A 119 13.86 -5.11 -0.38
CA ALA A 119 12.48 -5.11 0.08
C ALA A 119 11.64 -6.10 -0.74
N GLN A 120 10.91 -6.98 -0.05
CA GLN A 120 9.97 -7.87 -0.71
C GLN A 120 8.58 -7.24 -0.73
N TYR A 121 7.95 -7.24 -1.89
CA TYR A 121 6.66 -6.61 -2.15
C TYR A 121 5.90 -7.40 -3.20
N VAL A 122 4.58 -7.22 -3.23
CA VAL A 122 3.72 -7.79 -4.27
C VAL A 122 3.41 -6.73 -5.30
N GLU A 123 3.49 -7.12 -6.57
CA GLU A 123 2.97 -6.39 -7.72
C GLU A 123 2.11 -7.35 -8.53
N SER A 124 0.82 -7.37 -8.23
CA SER A 124 -0.12 -8.33 -8.80
C SER A 124 -0.96 -7.66 -9.87
N PRO A 125 -0.93 -8.12 -11.14
CA PRO A 125 -1.91 -7.70 -12.12
C PRO A 125 -3.28 -8.24 -11.71
N VAL A 126 -4.30 -7.39 -11.77
CA VAL A 126 -5.67 -7.70 -11.30
C VAL A 126 -6.71 -7.46 -12.38
N LYS A 127 -7.75 -8.30 -12.38
CA LYS A 127 -9.05 -8.03 -13.00
C LYS A 127 -9.93 -7.28 -12.02
N ILE A 128 -10.72 -6.34 -12.54
CA ILE A 128 -11.56 -5.47 -11.72
C ILE A 128 -13.02 -5.70 -12.06
N PHE A 129 -13.83 -5.94 -11.05
CA PHE A 129 -15.24 -6.30 -11.18
C PHE A 129 -16.15 -5.34 -10.43
N THR A 130 -17.35 -5.14 -10.99
CA THR A 130 -18.55 -4.66 -10.28
C THR A 130 -19.59 -5.77 -10.30
N GLY A 131 -19.97 -6.28 -9.13
CA GLY A 131 -20.72 -7.54 -9.07
C GLY A 131 -19.95 -8.66 -9.78
N ASP A 132 -20.56 -9.24 -10.83
CA ASP A 132 -19.97 -10.30 -11.66
C ASP A 132 -19.41 -9.79 -13.01
N GLU A 133 -19.60 -8.51 -13.32
CA GLU A 133 -19.12 -7.90 -14.56
C GLU A 133 -17.67 -7.43 -14.40
N GLN A 134 -16.77 -7.92 -15.25
CA GLN A 134 -15.42 -7.36 -15.36
C GLN A 134 -15.49 -6.02 -16.11
N ILE A 135 -14.95 -4.96 -15.51
CA ILE A 135 -15.04 -3.57 -16.02
C ILE A 135 -13.67 -2.91 -16.24
N GLY A 136 -12.59 -3.67 -16.05
CA GLY A 136 -11.25 -3.16 -16.26
C GLY A 136 -10.15 -4.07 -15.72
N THR A 137 -8.95 -3.49 -15.69
CA THR A 137 -7.72 -4.14 -15.22
C THR A 137 -6.83 -3.15 -14.48
N GLY A 138 -5.88 -3.66 -13.71
CA GLY A 138 -4.91 -2.82 -13.01
C GLY A 138 -3.81 -3.63 -12.37
N TYR A 139 -3.15 -3.00 -11.40
CA TYR A 139 -2.17 -3.62 -10.52
C TYR A 139 -2.55 -3.33 -9.08
N SER A 140 -2.33 -4.29 -8.21
CA SER A 140 -2.31 -4.12 -6.77
C SER A 140 -0.87 -4.24 -6.26
N GLU A 141 -0.47 -3.28 -5.45
CA GLU A 141 0.83 -3.26 -4.78
C GLU A 141 0.63 -3.48 -3.27
N ALA A 142 1.43 -4.36 -2.68
CA ALA A 142 1.48 -4.53 -1.23
C ALA A 142 2.94 -4.56 -0.76
N VAL A 143 3.33 -3.54 0.01
CA VAL A 143 4.70 -3.34 0.52
C VAL A 143 4.76 -3.61 2.02
N SER A 144 5.96 -3.86 2.54
CA SER A 144 6.24 -3.92 3.99
C SER A 144 5.53 -5.03 4.79
N TYR A 145 4.93 -6.02 4.12
CA TYR A 145 4.41 -7.23 4.76
C TYR A 145 5.51 -8.21 5.17
N ALA A 146 6.70 -8.13 4.55
CA ALA A 146 7.82 -9.00 4.84
C ALA A 146 8.99 -8.25 5.49
N ASN A 147 9.61 -8.88 6.48
CA ASN A 147 10.82 -8.37 7.12
C ASN A 147 12.03 -8.79 6.29
N ALA A 148 12.55 -7.85 5.50
CA ALA A 148 13.71 -8.07 4.65
C ALA A 148 15.06 -8.03 5.40
N THR A 149 15.10 -7.71 6.69
CA THR A 149 16.36 -7.43 7.43
C THR A 149 17.40 -8.54 7.29
N ALA A 150 16.99 -9.80 7.40
CA ALA A 150 17.90 -10.94 7.26
C ALA A 150 18.47 -11.05 5.84
N THR A 151 17.62 -10.88 4.81
CA THR A 151 18.03 -10.88 3.40
C THR A 151 18.96 -9.70 3.10
N THR A 152 18.64 -8.51 3.60
CA THR A 152 19.51 -7.32 3.46
C THR A 152 20.88 -7.56 4.09
N ALA A 153 20.93 -8.11 5.31
CA ALA A 153 22.18 -8.40 6.00
C ALA A 153 23.03 -9.44 5.25
N ALA A 154 22.41 -10.52 4.78
CA ALA A 154 23.10 -11.55 3.99
C ALA A 154 23.71 -10.99 2.71
N LEU A 155 22.96 -10.15 1.98
CA LEU A 155 23.45 -9.51 0.74
C LEU A 155 24.54 -8.47 0.99
N ALA A 156 24.57 -7.86 2.18
CA ALA A 156 25.67 -7.01 2.62
C ALA A 156 26.90 -7.80 3.10
N GLY A 157 26.85 -9.15 3.08
CA GLY A 157 27.94 -10.01 3.58
C GLY A 157 28.06 -10.04 5.10
N LEU A 158 27.01 -9.64 5.82
CA LEU A 158 27.00 -9.65 7.28
C LEU A 158 26.63 -11.05 7.81
N PRO A 159 27.24 -11.50 8.92
CA PRO A 159 26.90 -12.78 9.50
C PRO A 159 25.52 -12.76 10.19
N PRO A 160 24.82 -13.91 10.28
CA PRO A 160 23.44 -13.97 10.78
C PRO A 160 23.25 -13.49 12.23
N ASP A 161 24.28 -13.58 13.06
CA ASP A 161 24.29 -13.14 14.46
C ASP A 161 24.23 -11.62 14.62
N VAL A 162 24.51 -10.86 13.56
CA VAL A 162 24.33 -9.40 13.53
C VAL A 162 22.86 -9.01 13.36
N VAL A 163 22.03 -9.83 12.72
CA VAL A 163 20.62 -9.49 12.39
C VAL A 163 19.81 -9.06 13.63
N PRO A 164 19.87 -9.74 14.79
CA PRO A 164 19.15 -9.30 16.00
C PRO A 164 19.63 -7.96 16.55
N THR A 165 20.83 -7.50 16.16
CA THR A 165 21.39 -6.20 16.57
C THR A 165 21.03 -5.08 15.61
N LEU A 166 20.51 -5.41 14.42
CA LEU A 166 20.04 -4.43 13.46
C LEU A 166 18.70 -3.89 13.93
N GLY A 167 18.66 -2.58 14.13
CA GLY A 167 17.46 -1.88 14.53
C GLY A 167 17.48 -0.45 14.03
N PRO A 168 16.34 0.24 14.09
CA PRO A 168 16.29 1.66 13.76
C PRO A 168 17.23 2.41 14.71
N ILE A 169 18.16 3.16 14.13
CA ILE A 169 18.98 4.11 14.90
C ILE A 169 18.08 5.31 15.20
N PRO A 170 17.78 5.63 16.46
CA PRO A 170 16.94 6.78 16.78
C PRO A 170 17.62 8.08 16.31
N PRO A 171 16.85 9.10 15.90
CA PRO A 171 17.43 10.37 15.50
C PRO A 171 18.22 10.98 16.66
N SER A 172 19.37 11.59 16.35
CA SER A 172 20.20 12.29 17.34
C SER A 172 19.46 13.48 17.96
N ALA A 173 19.94 13.96 19.11
CA ALA A 173 19.39 15.17 19.73
C ALA A 173 19.44 16.37 18.78
N ASP A 174 20.54 16.52 18.04
CA ASP A 174 20.71 17.59 17.04
C ASP A 174 19.70 17.49 15.90
N LEU A 175 19.44 16.28 15.38
CA LEU A 175 18.43 16.08 14.33
C LEU A 175 17.02 16.38 14.85
N LYS A 176 16.71 16.03 16.10
CA LYS A 176 15.43 16.39 16.73
C LYS A 176 15.28 17.91 16.83
N LEU A 177 16.31 18.60 17.33
CA LEU A 177 16.30 20.06 17.44
C LEU A 177 16.18 20.73 16.07
N LEU A 178 16.94 20.29 15.06
CA LEU A 178 16.84 20.83 13.71
C LEU A 178 15.46 20.60 13.10
N SER A 179 14.85 19.43 13.34
CA SER A 179 13.48 19.14 12.91
C SER A 179 12.47 20.07 13.59
N GLU A 180 12.60 20.29 14.91
CA GLU A 180 11.73 21.21 15.65
C GLU A 180 11.88 22.65 15.15
N VAL A 181 13.12 23.13 14.99
CA VAL A 181 13.41 24.46 14.45
C VAL A 181 12.83 24.61 13.04
N PHE A 182 12.99 23.59 12.19
CA PHE A 182 12.43 23.60 10.84
C PHE A 182 10.89 23.67 10.87
N VAL A 183 10.23 22.86 11.71
CA VAL A 183 8.76 22.88 11.85
C VAL A 183 8.28 24.24 12.35
N VAL A 184 8.95 24.83 13.34
CA VAL A 184 8.60 26.16 13.87
C VAL A 184 8.83 27.25 12.82
N ALA A 185 9.98 27.25 12.14
CA ALA A 185 10.31 28.22 11.10
C ALA A 185 9.36 28.15 9.89
N ASN A 186 8.76 26.99 9.65
CA ASN A 186 7.83 26.74 8.54
C ASN A 186 6.39 26.50 9.02
N LYS A 187 6.04 26.88 10.25
CA LYS A 187 4.75 26.55 10.88
C LYS A 187 3.55 26.97 10.04
N GLU A 188 3.58 28.17 9.48
CA GLU A 188 2.51 28.68 8.62
C GLU A 188 2.37 27.86 7.32
N ALA A 189 3.49 27.49 6.69
CA ALA A 189 3.48 26.64 5.51
C ALA A 189 2.95 25.25 5.83
N LEU A 190 3.37 24.66 6.95
CA LEU A 190 2.87 23.38 7.44
C LEU A 190 1.37 23.45 7.76
N ASP A 191 0.91 24.47 8.47
CA ASP A 191 -0.51 24.65 8.80
C ASP A 191 -1.35 24.80 7.53
N ARG A 192 -0.89 25.60 6.56
CA ARG A 192 -1.52 25.68 5.23
C ARG A 192 -1.55 24.33 4.54
N THR A 193 -0.43 23.61 4.51
CA THR A 193 -0.39 22.27 3.90
C THR A 193 -1.33 21.31 4.60
N MET A 194 -1.38 21.29 5.93
CA MET A 194 -2.27 20.41 6.70
C MET A 194 -3.74 20.79 6.55
N ALA A 195 -4.06 22.09 6.44
CA ALA A 195 -5.41 22.56 6.13
C ALA A 195 -5.83 22.24 4.69
N CYS A 196 -4.89 22.25 3.75
CA CYS A 196 -5.10 21.94 2.34
C CYS A 196 -4.94 20.44 1.99
N ALA A 197 -4.29 19.66 2.85
CA ALA A 197 -4.09 18.22 2.71
C ALA A 197 -5.35 17.52 3.21
N SER A 198 -6.28 17.30 2.28
CA SER A 198 -7.53 16.64 2.60
C SER A 198 -7.34 15.11 2.55
N LEU A 199 -7.13 14.51 3.72
CA LEU A 199 -7.27 13.06 3.92
C LEU A 199 -8.31 12.79 5.03
N PRO A 200 -9.48 12.20 4.72
CA PRO A 200 -9.99 11.94 3.37
C PRO A 200 -10.40 13.26 2.68
N PRO A 201 -10.54 13.29 1.35
CA PRO A 201 -10.59 14.53 0.60
C PRO A 201 -11.95 15.21 0.68
N ALA A 202 -12.09 16.20 1.57
CA ALA A 202 -13.15 17.23 1.50
C ALA A 202 -12.87 18.25 0.38
N PRO A 203 -13.85 19.08 -0.03
CA PRO A 203 -13.64 20.16 -0.99
C PRO A 203 -12.47 21.06 -0.55
N ARG A 204 -11.49 21.21 -1.44
CA ARG A 204 -10.28 21.99 -1.20
C ARG A 204 -10.64 23.47 -1.09
N ASP A 205 -10.14 24.16 -0.06
CA ASP A 205 -10.30 25.61 0.09
C ASP A 205 -9.72 26.33 -1.15
N CYS A 206 -10.46 27.27 -1.73
CA CYS A 206 -10.07 28.04 -2.91
C CYS A 206 -8.86 28.97 -2.67
N SER A 207 -8.43 29.15 -1.42
CA SER A 207 -7.19 29.84 -1.05
C SER A 207 -5.95 28.93 -1.06
N CYS A 208 -6.12 27.62 -1.27
CA CYS A 208 -5.02 26.68 -1.48
C CYS A 208 -4.44 26.82 -2.91
N PRO A 209 -3.10 26.90 -3.08
CA PRO A 209 -2.47 26.97 -4.39
C PRO A 209 -2.64 25.71 -5.25
#